data_AF-A0A7C7CFI0-F1
#
_entry.id   AF-A0A7C7CFI0-F1
#
_cell.length_a   1.000
_cell.length_b   1.000
_cell.length_c   1.000
_cell.angle_alpha   90.00
_cell.angle_beta   90.00
_cell.angle_gamma   90.00
#
_symmetry.space_group_name_H-M   'P 1'
#
loop_
_entity.id
_entity.type
_entity.pdbx_description
1 polymer ?
#
loop_
_entity_poly.entity_id
_entity_poly.type
_entity_poly.pdbx_seq_one_letter_code
_entity_poly.pdbx_strand_id
1 'polypeptide(L)'
;MNSFEGKCTTCPGGCATDEDAGFMITEQFGPFNQKNDIFNRSFWDPSIHSEKTELFYESYRKPLEEWRHVDGYDQKDFALRNAGWYVADFFAERLENEDRREGFLDYLTSQREGASEQRNVESPEAMAEEVKKAAKLFGADLVGITYHDERWVYTHKYSRDHEDEKEMDLPDNFVSVIVVCHEMDHDLLETVPSALSGTATGVGYSQDAITLLALAQYIKNLGYNAVASMNDTALSIPLAIKAGLGEYGRHGLLITPELGPRLRIGKVFTDLPLAHDRPKRFGVKEFCEICRRCSDGCPTKAIPFDDPSERIYNSSNISGIRKWTVDAEKCFDFWVKQVTDCSICLRVCPYNRDYPSWVNRLRFRLMGSFLRSFMLWLDNTLGGGKRKTPRWWWEKKD
;
A
#
# COMPACT_ATOMS: atom_id res chain seq x y z
N MET A 1 -7.10 -23.76 8.73
CA MET A 1 -6.89 -24.95 7.86
C MET A 1 -5.83 -24.60 6.81
N ASN A 2 -4.68 -25.29 6.84
CA ASN A 2 -3.58 -25.10 5.89
C ASN A 2 -3.88 -25.85 4.58
N SER A 3 -4.53 -25.20 3.61
CA SER A 3 -4.72 -25.75 2.25
C SER A 3 -3.48 -25.60 1.36
N PHE A 4 -2.27 -25.43 1.96
CA PHE A 4 -1.06 -24.94 1.29
C PHE A 4 0.01 -26.00 1.02
N GLU A 5 -0.16 -27.22 1.53
CA GLU A 5 0.79 -28.31 1.27
C GLU A 5 0.73 -28.70 -0.22
N GLY A 6 1.74 -28.27 -1.00
CA GLY A 6 1.99 -28.75 -2.37
C GLY A 6 2.05 -27.69 -3.47
N LYS A 7 1.54 -26.47 -3.28
CA LYS A 7 1.60 -25.41 -4.32
C LYS A 7 2.95 -24.67 -4.39
N CYS A 8 3.76 -24.74 -3.33
CA CYS A 8 5.08 -24.14 -3.29
C CYS A 8 6.16 -25.09 -3.78
N THR A 9 6.46 -25.07 -5.08
CA THR A 9 7.41 -26.00 -5.71
C THR A 9 8.80 -25.41 -5.94
N THR A 10 8.96 -24.07 -5.82
CA THR A 10 10.20 -23.36 -6.18
C THR A 10 11.12 -23.04 -5.01
N CYS A 11 10.69 -23.25 -3.75
CA CYS A 11 11.49 -22.88 -2.57
C CYS A 11 11.97 -24.13 -1.81
N PRO A 12 13.30 -24.30 -1.62
CA PRO A 12 13.84 -25.33 -0.74
C PRO A 12 13.36 -25.12 0.70
N GLY A 13 12.50 -26.01 1.20
CA GLY A 13 11.90 -25.91 2.55
C GLY A 13 10.52 -25.26 2.62
N GLY A 14 9.88 -25.01 1.48
CA GLY A 14 8.52 -24.49 1.40
C GLY A 14 8.41 -22.97 1.58
N CYS A 15 7.23 -22.45 1.24
CA CYS A 15 6.94 -21.02 1.24
C CYS A 15 6.63 -20.52 2.65
N ALA A 16 6.72 -19.20 2.83
CA ALA A 16 6.45 -18.56 4.13
C ALA A 16 5.05 -18.91 4.66
N THR A 17 5.00 -19.36 5.91
CA THR A 17 3.74 -19.66 6.58
C THR A 17 3.07 -18.40 7.13
N ASP A 18 1.81 -18.50 7.56
CA ASP A 18 1.14 -17.42 8.29
C ASP A 18 1.85 -17.13 9.64
N GLU A 19 2.43 -18.15 10.28
CA GLU A 19 3.21 -18.00 11.51
C GLU A 19 4.51 -17.21 11.26
N ASP A 20 5.22 -17.53 10.17
CA ASP A 20 6.41 -16.78 9.74
C ASP A 20 6.08 -15.29 9.57
N ALA A 21 4.93 -14.99 8.93
CA ALA A 21 4.43 -13.64 8.69
C ALA A 21 3.82 -12.96 9.94
N GLY A 22 3.64 -13.70 11.05
CA GLY A 22 3.01 -13.20 12.26
C GLY A 22 1.50 -12.99 12.14
N PHE A 23 0.86 -13.62 11.17
CA PHE A 23 -0.58 -13.57 10.97
C PHE A 23 -1.29 -14.47 11.97
N MET A 24 -2.30 -13.93 12.63
CA MET A 24 -3.17 -14.67 13.55
C MET A 24 -4.52 -14.87 12.87
N ILE A 25 -4.55 -15.79 11.91
CA ILE A 25 -5.75 -16.16 11.13
C ILE A 25 -6.63 -17.10 11.96
N THR A 26 -7.94 -16.83 11.98
CA THR A 26 -8.91 -17.65 12.72
C THR A 26 -9.78 -18.47 11.77
N GLU A 27 -10.62 -19.36 12.32
CA GLU A 27 -11.52 -20.19 11.52
C GLU A 27 -12.59 -19.37 10.77
N GLN A 28 -12.81 -18.12 11.19
CA GLN A 28 -13.76 -17.18 10.60
C GLN A 28 -13.16 -16.38 9.43
N PHE A 29 -11.95 -16.71 8.98
CA PHE A 29 -11.30 -16.02 7.88
C PHE A 29 -12.08 -16.20 6.58
N GLY A 30 -12.42 -15.07 5.96
CA GLY A 30 -13.06 -15.01 4.65
C GLY A 30 -12.24 -14.12 3.72
N PRO A 31 -12.03 -14.53 2.45
CA PRO A 31 -11.50 -13.65 1.42
C PRO A 31 -12.36 -12.37 1.29
N PHE A 32 -11.76 -11.29 0.83
CA PHE A 32 -12.41 -9.98 0.79
C PHE A 32 -13.00 -9.69 -0.59
N ASN A 33 -14.19 -9.10 -0.64
CA ASN A 33 -14.79 -8.63 -1.88
C ASN A 33 -14.46 -7.15 -2.08
N GLN A 34 -13.87 -6.77 -3.23
CA GLN A 34 -13.44 -5.40 -3.47
C GLN A 34 -14.59 -4.40 -3.41
N LYS A 35 -15.83 -4.79 -3.76
CA LYS A 35 -17.03 -3.94 -3.63
C LYS A 35 -17.19 -3.35 -2.23
N ASN A 36 -16.75 -4.07 -1.20
CA ASN A 36 -16.88 -3.65 0.20
C ASN A 36 -15.74 -2.74 0.68
N ASP A 37 -14.71 -2.48 -0.13
CA ASP A 37 -13.73 -1.44 0.18
C ASP A 37 -14.43 -0.08 0.40
N ILE A 38 -13.90 0.73 1.33
CA ILE A 38 -14.55 1.98 1.73
C ILE A 38 -14.67 2.98 0.56
N PHE A 39 -13.70 2.99 -0.36
CA PHE A 39 -13.75 3.85 -1.52
C PHE A 39 -14.87 3.40 -2.47
N ASN A 40 -15.05 2.10 -2.67
CA ASN A 40 -16.12 1.57 -3.53
C ASN A 40 -17.50 1.73 -2.90
N ARG A 41 -17.63 1.46 -1.59
CA ARG A 41 -18.88 1.71 -0.85
C ARG A 41 -19.34 3.15 -0.92
N SER A 42 -18.43 4.12 -1.04
CA SER A 42 -18.82 5.51 -1.18
C SER A 42 -19.59 5.85 -2.47
N PHE A 43 -19.65 4.94 -3.44
CA PHE A 43 -20.46 5.08 -4.65
C PHE A 43 -21.84 4.42 -4.50
N TRP A 44 -21.92 3.20 -3.96
CA TRP A 44 -23.15 2.41 -3.96
C TRP A 44 -23.90 2.36 -2.61
N ASP A 45 -23.23 2.62 -1.49
CA ASP A 45 -23.82 2.57 -0.15
C ASP A 45 -24.40 3.95 0.22
N PRO A 46 -25.74 4.11 0.30
CA PRO A 46 -26.38 5.40 0.55
C PRO A 46 -26.11 5.95 1.95
N SER A 47 -25.58 5.13 2.88
CA SER A 47 -25.16 5.61 4.21
C SER A 47 -23.80 6.32 4.19
N ILE A 48 -23.00 6.13 3.13
CA ILE A 48 -21.68 6.72 2.95
C ILE A 48 -21.71 7.76 1.82
N HIS A 49 -22.41 7.46 0.73
CA HIS A 49 -22.50 8.32 -0.44
C HIS A 49 -23.15 9.68 -0.10
N SER A 50 -22.51 10.76 -0.52
CA SER A 50 -22.97 12.14 -0.33
C SER A 50 -22.31 13.10 -1.32
N GLU A 51 -22.84 14.32 -1.47
CA GLU A 51 -22.20 15.38 -2.25
C GLU A 51 -20.74 15.64 -1.83
N LYS A 52 -20.40 15.40 -0.56
CA LYS A 52 -19.02 15.56 -0.08
C LYS A 52 -18.09 14.44 -0.56
N THR A 53 -18.59 13.21 -0.66
CA THR A 53 -17.79 12.10 -1.23
C THR A 53 -17.58 12.32 -2.73
N GLU A 54 -18.59 12.80 -3.44
CA GLU A 54 -18.47 13.21 -4.84
C GLU A 54 -17.41 14.29 -5.00
N LEU A 55 -17.51 15.38 -4.23
CA LEU A 55 -16.54 16.48 -4.24
C LEU A 55 -15.10 16.01 -3.94
N PHE A 56 -14.93 15.06 -3.02
CA PHE A 56 -13.62 14.46 -2.74
C PHE A 56 -13.00 13.87 -4.02
N TYR A 57 -13.73 13.03 -4.76
CA TYR A 57 -13.24 12.42 -6.00
C TYR A 57 -13.11 13.42 -7.15
N GLU A 58 -14.05 14.36 -7.29
CA GLU A 58 -14.00 15.38 -8.32
C GLU A 58 -12.79 16.29 -8.15
N SER A 59 -12.37 16.60 -6.92
CA SER A 59 -11.24 17.49 -6.65
C SER A 59 -9.91 17.00 -7.24
N TYR A 60 -9.76 15.70 -7.51
CA TYR A 60 -8.58 15.14 -8.16
C TYR A 60 -8.57 15.37 -9.69
N ARG A 61 -9.74 15.62 -10.29
CA ARG A 61 -9.95 15.71 -11.74
C ARG A 61 -10.24 17.13 -12.22
N LYS A 62 -10.98 17.87 -11.40
CA LYS A 62 -11.45 19.22 -11.71
C LYS A 62 -10.92 20.19 -10.66
N PRO A 63 -10.54 21.41 -11.05
CA PRO A 63 -10.29 22.48 -10.10
C PRO A 63 -11.53 22.71 -9.23
N LEU A 64 -11.32 23.02 -7.95
CA LEU A 64 -12.40 23.45 -7.08
C LEU A 64 -12.94 24.80 -7.57
N GLU A 65 -14.27 24.98 -7.47
CA GLU A 65 -14.91 26.27 -7.77
C GLU A 65 -14.51 27.34 -6.75
N GLU A 66 -14.39 26.93 -5.48
CA GLU A 66 -13.99 27.79 -4.37
C GLU A 66 -12.76 27.22 -3.64
N TRP A 67 -11.80 28.08 -3.36
CA TRP A 67 -10.58 27.72 -2.64
C TRP A 67 -10.67 28.16 -1.18
N ARG A 68 -10.20 27.34 -0.25
CA ARG A 68 -10.24 27.66 1.19
C ARG A 68 -9.32 28.83 1.58
N HIS A 69 -8.37 29.20 0.70
CA HIS A 69 -7.37 30.25 0.93
C HIS A 69 -6.64 30.13 2.29
N VAL A 70 -6.33 28.90 2.70
CA VAL A 70 -5.52 28.58 3.88
C VAL A 70 -4.27 27.82 3.44
N ASP A 71 -3.17 28.00 4.16
CA ASP A 71 -1.88 27.36 3.86
C ASP A 71 -2.02 25.84 3.74
N GLY A 72 -1.69 25.28 2.57
CA GLY A 72 -1.84 23.85 2.26
C GLY A 72 -3.12 23.46 1.54
N TYR A 73 -4.03 24.39 1.28
CA TYR A 73 -5.32 24.14 0.61
C TYR A 73 -5.67 25.25 -0.40
N ASP A 74 -4.66 25.95 -0.91
CA ASP A 74 -4.86 26.92 -1.98
C ASP A 74 -4.74 26.27 -3.37
N GLN A 75 -4.93 27.06 -4.42
CA GLN A 75 -4.91 26.54 -5.79
C GLN A 75 -3.60 25.84 -6.16
N LYS A 76 -2.43 26.34 -5.75
CA LYS A 76 -1.14 25.74 -6.14
C LYS A 76 -0.91 24.40 -5.44
N ASP A 77 -1.40 24.24 -4.21
CA ASP A 77 -1.28 23.01 -3.45
C ASP A 77 -2.08 21.88 -4.12
N PHE A 78 -3.33 22.17 -4.53
CA PHE A 78 -4.15 21.23 -5.31
C PHE A 78 -3.60 21.01 -6.72
N ALA A 79 -3.05 22.04 -7.37
CA ALA A 79 -2.45 21.91 -8.70
C ALA A 79 -1.27 20.93 -8.69
N LEU A 80 -0.35 21.08 -7.73
CA LEU A 80 0.78 20.16 -7.59
C LEU A 80 0.32 18.75 -7.20
N ARG A 81 -0.65 18.64 -6.28
CA ARG A 81 -1.25 17.36 -5.90
C ARG A 81 -1.79 16.63 -7.13
N ASN A 82 -2.70 17.26 -7.88
CA ASN A 82 -3.36 16.63 -9.02
C ASN A 82 -2.33 16.30 -10.13
N ALA A 83 -1.31 17.14 -10.33
CA ALA A 83 -0.21 16.82 -11.23
C ALA A 83 0.56 15.55 -10.81
N GLY A 84 0.77 15.34 -9.51
CA GLY A 84 1.39 14.13 -8.98
C GLY A 84 0.59 12.86 -9.28
N TRP A 85 -0.74 12.94 -9.35
CA TRP A 85 -1.63 11.82 -9.66
C TRP A 85 -1.78 11.51 -11.16
N TYR A 86 -1.34 12.42 -12.04
CA TYR A 86 -1.73 12.42 -13.45
C TYR A 86 -1.42 11.13 -14.21
N VAL A 87 -0.26 10.50 -13.96
CA VAL A 87 0.09 9.25 -14.67
C VAL A 87 -0.80 8.10 -14.20
N ALA A 88 -1.04 7.98 -12.89
CA ALA A 88 -1.95 6.97 -12.35
C ALA A 88 -3.39 7.18 -12.85
N ASP A 89 -3.87 8.42 -12.86
CA ASP A 89 -5.22 8.75 -13.35
C ASP A 89 -5.36 8.51 -14.85
N PHE A 90 -4.32 8.79 -15.66
CA PHE A 90 -4.33 8.44 -17.08
C PHE A 90 -4.63 6.95 -17.31
N PHE A 91 -3.94 6.05 -16.58
CA PHE A 91 -4.21 4.60 -16.71
C PHE A 91 -5.57 4.21 -16.15
N ALA A 92 -5.99 4.82 -15.03
CA ALA A 92 -7.28 4.56 -14.43
C ALA A 92 -8.45 4.95 -15.35
N GLU A 93 -8.33 6.02 -16.13
CA GLU A 93 -9.46 6.62 -16.84
C GLU A 93 -9.52 6.22 -18.33
N ARG A 94 -8.42 5.73 -18.91
CA ARG A 94 -8.33 5.47 -20.36
C ARG A 94 -9.32 4.42 -20.89
N LEU A 95 -9.78 3.49 -20.03
CA LEU A 95 -10.72 2.40 -20.35
C LEU A 95 -12.00 2.47 -19.49
N GLU A 96 -12.31 3.64 -18.93
CA GLU A 96 -13.49 3.81 -18.07
C GLU A 96 -14.80 3.48 -18.82
N ASN A 97 -14.86 3.75 -20.13
CA ASN A 97 -15.98 3.39 -20.99
C ASN A 97 -16.15 1.88 -21.25
N GLU A 98 -15.21 1.07 -20.77
CA GLU A 98 -15.26 -0.40 -20.80
C GLU A 98 -15.46 -0.97 -19.38
N ASP A 99 -15.89 -0.13 -18.42
CA ASP A 99 -15.97 -0.45 -16.99
C ASP A 99 -14.62 -0.88 -16.40
N ARG A 100 -13.49 -0.37 -16.93
CA ARG A 100 -12.14 -0.73 -16.46
C ARG A 100 -11.41 0.48 -15.91
N ARG A 101 -11.21 0.46 -14.58
CA ARG A 101 -10.39 1.46 -13.87
C ARG A 101 -9.06 0.86 -13.44
N GLU A 102 -8.08 0.86 -14.34
CA GLU A 102 -6.81 0.16 -14.12
C GLU A 102 -5.98 0.73 -12.96
N GLY A 103 -5.31 -0.16 -12.22
CA GLY A 103 -4.54 0.17 -11.03
C GLY A 103 -5.38 0.35 -9.75
N PHE A 104 -6.70 0.43 -9.86
CA PHE A 104 -7.58 0.65 -8.70
C PHE A 104 -8.72 -0.36 -8.61
N LEU A 105 -9.45 -0.61 -9.69
CA LEU A 105 -10.55 -1.58 -9.76
C LEU A 105 -10.27 -2.74 -10.73
N ASP A 106 -9.22 -2.61 -11.53
CA ASP A 106 -8.79 -3.62 -12.50
C ASP A 106 -7.26 -3.60 -12.64
N TYR A 107 -6.65 -4.69 -13.07
CA TYR A 107 -5.20 -4.75 -13.31
C TYR A 107 -4.82 -4.05 -14.61
N LEU A 108 -3.54 -3.68 -14.74
CA LEU A 108 -3.00 -2.94 -15.88
C LEU A 108 -2.81 -3.87 -17.10
N THR A 109 -3.32 -3.45 -18.26
CA THR A 109 -3.32 -4.25 -19.51
C THR A 109 -2.63 -3.60 -20.71
N SER A 110 -1.93 -2.49 -20.52
CA SER A 110 -1.26 -1.78 -21.62
C SER A 110 0.04 -2.44 -22.13
N GLN A 111 0.45 -3.57 -21.55
CA GLN A 111 1.65 -4.32 -21.96
C GLN A 111 1.42 -5.06 -23.27
N ARG A 112 2.45 -5.11 -24.11
CA ARG A 112 2.47 -5.82 -25.39
C ARG A 112 2.54 -7.34 -25.22
N GLU A 113 2.30 -8.07 -26.29
CA GLU A 113 2.54 -9.51 -26.35
C GLU A 113 4.00 -9.83 -26.00
N GLY A 114 4.19 -10.97 -25.34
CA GLY A 114 5.50 -11.47 -24.91
C GLY A 114 6.21 -12.27 -25.99
N ALA A 115 7.39 -12.79 -25.66
CA ALA A 115 8.09 -13.73 -26.52
C ALA A 115 7.35 -15.08 -26.56
N SER A 116 7.30 -15.73 -27.72
CA SER A 116 6.73 -17.08 -27.85
C SER A 116 7.64 -18.16 -27.24
N GLU A 117 8.95 -17.90 -27.23
CA GLU A 117 9.95 -18.77 -26.60
C GLU A 117 10.14 -18.37 -25.15
N GLN A 118 9.99 -19.34 -24.25
CA GLN A 118 10.32 -19.16 -22.84
C GLN A 118 11.83 -19.23 -22.65
N ARG A 119 12.40 -18.18 -22.05
CA ARG A 119 13.79 -18.18 -21.62
C ARG A 119 14.00 -19.30 -20.60
N ASN A 120 15.06 -20.08 -20.78
CA ASN A 120 15.46 -21.07 -19.79
C ASN A 120 15.89 -20.39 -18.46
N VAL A 121 15.27 -20.79 -17.35
CA VAL A 121 15.61 -20.34 -15.99
C VAL A 121 16.51 -21.39 -15.34
N GLU A 122 17.80 -21.05 -15.15
CA GLU A 122 18.78 -21.98 -14.57
C GLU A 122 18.52 -22.28 -13.10
N SER A 123 18.15 -21.26 -12.32
CA SER A 123 17.72 -21.41 -10.93
C SER A 123 16.72 -20.32 -10.54
N PRO A 124 15.67 -20.65 -9.75
CA PRO A 124 14.72 -19.66 -9.23
C PRO A 124 15.41 -18.55 -8.40
N GLU A 125 16.51 -18.87 -7.71
CA GLU A 125 17.29 -17.91 -6.91
C GLU A 125 17.99 -16.87 -7.79
N ALA A 126 18.69 -17.32 -8.84
CA ALA A 126 19.34 -16.38 -9.77
C ALA A 126 18.30 -15.51 -10.50
N MET A 127 17.16 -16.10 -10.88
CA MET A 127 16.09 -15.37 -11.53
C MET A 127 15.44 -14.34 -10.60
N ALA A 128 15.26 -14.67 -9.31
CA ALA A 128 14.80 -13.73 -8.29
C ALA A 128 15.71 -12.51 -8.15
N GLU A 129 17.03 -12.71 -8.09
CA GLU A 129 17.99 -11.60 -8.02
C GLU A 129 17.98 -10.75 -9.29
N GLU A 130 17.85 -11.36 -10.46
CA GLU A 130 17.78 -10.64 -11.73
C GLU A 130 16.50 -9.80 -11.84
N VAL A 131 15.34 -10.36 -11.48
CA VAL A 131 14.06 -9.63 -11.46
C VAL A 131 14.09 -8.48 -10.46
N LYS A 132 14.64 -8.69 -9.25
CA LYS A 132 14.83 -7.62 -8.26
C LYS A 132 15.71 -6.50 -8.80
N LYS A 133 16.78 -6.83 -9.52
CA LYS A 133 17.65 -5.85 -10.18
C LYS A 133 16.89 -5.07 -11.27
N ALA A 134 16.09 -5.75 -12.10
CA ALA A 134 15.27 -5.10 -13.12
C ALA A 134 14.21 -4.17 -12.51
N ALA A 135 13.50 -4.63 -11.47
CA ALA A 135 12.51 -3.82 -10.76
C ALA A 135 13.12 -2.54 -10.15
N LYS A 136 14.32 -2.65 -9.54
CA LYS A 136 15.07 -1.49 -9.05
C LYS A 136 15.51 -0.54 -10.16
N LEU A 137 15.95 -1.09 -11.31
CA LEU A 137 16.27 -0.27 -12.49
C LEU A 137 15.06 0.53 -12.97
N PHE A 138 13.86 -0.03 -12.89
CA PHE A 138 12.62 0.63 -13.31
C PHE A 138 12.05 1.62 -12.29
N GLY A 139 12.57 1.66 -11.06
CA GLY A 139 12.24 2.69 -10.08
C GLY A 139 11.88 2.18 -8.68
N ALA A 140 11.74 0.86 -8.47
CA ALA A 140 11.39 0.33 -7.15
C ALA A 140 12.48 0.59 -6.11
N ASP A 141 12.12 1.18 -4.96
CA ASP A 141 13.03 1.37 -3.83
C ASP A 141 13.24 0.05 -3.07
N LEU A 142 12.17 -0.71 -2.88
CA LEU A 142 12.20 -2.05 -2.29
C LEU A 142 11.49 -3.06 -3.19
N VAL A 143 12.00 -4.29 -3.19
CA VAL A 143 11.44 -5.41 -3.96
C VAL A 143 11.52 -6.66 -3.10
N GLY A 144 10.39 -7.37 -3.00
CA GLY A 144 10.30 -8.66 -2.35
C GLY A 144 9.46 -9.60 -3.19
N ILE A 145 9.68 -10.90 -3.06
CA ILE A 145 8.96 -11.92 -3.82
C ILE A 145 8.31 -12.87 -2.84
N THR A 146 7.02 -13.16 -3.03
CA THR A 146 6.27 -14.15 -2.26
C THR A 146 5.55 -15.09 -3.20
N TYR A 147 5.09 -16.22 -2.66
CA TYR A 147 4.14 -17.07 -3.36
C TYR A 147 2.79 -16.37 -3.53
N HIS A 148 2.07 -16.78 -4.57
CA HIS A 148 0.70 -16.37 -4.83
C HIS A 148 -0.27 -17.05 -3.84
N ASP A 149 -0.65 -16.32 -2.79
CA ASP A 149 -1.64 -16.74 -1.80
C ASP A 149 -3.03 -16.19 -2.20
N GLU A 150 -3.81 -17.04 -2.87
CA GLU A 150 -5.16 -16.73 -3.40
C GLU A 150 -6.11 -16.17 -2.34
N ARG A 151 -5.91 -16.46 -1.05
CA ARG A 151 -6.73 -15.90 0.05
C ARG A 151 -6.70 -14.38 0.12
N TRP A 152 -5.63 -13.75 -0.37
CA TRP A 152 -5.47 -12.30 -0.37
C TRP A 152 -5.97 -11.65 -1.66
N VAL A 153 -6.27 -12.45 -2.69
CA VAL A 153 -6.92 -11.98 -3.92
C VAL A 153 -8.37 -11.64 -3.60
N TYR A 154 -8.87 -10.55 -4.16
CA TYR A 154 -10.27 -10.20 -3.98
C TYR A 154 -11.16 -11.25 -4.64
N THR A 155 -12.26 -11.62 -3.99
CA THR A 155 -13.22 -12.57 -4.57
C THR A 155 -13.84 -12.05 -5.86
N HIS A 156 -14.08 -10.74 -5.89
CA HIS A 156 -14.62 -10.00 -7.02
C HIS A 156 -13.96 -8.63 -7.11
N LYS A 157 -13.88 -8.10 -8.32
CA LYS A 157 -13.59 -6.70 -8.59
C LYS A 157 -14.86 -5.87 -8.38
N TYR A 158 -14.72 -4.55 -8.30
CA TYR A 158 -15.86 -3.63 -8.31
C TYR A 158 -16.08 -3.06 -9.72
N SER A 159 -17.31 -3.17 -10.22
CA SER A 159 -17.80 -2.47 -11.40
C SER A 159 -18.32 -1.10 -10.97
N ARG A 160 -17.70 -0.03 -11.47
CA ARG A 160 -18.15 1.33 -11.14
C ARG A 160 -19.36 1.71 -11.98
N ASP A 161 -19.46 1.19 -13.21
CA ASP A 161 -20.56 1.50 -14.12
C ASP A 161 -21.88 0.85 -13.70
N HIS A 162 -21.81 -0.33 -13.06
CA HIS A 162 -22.97 -1.07 -12.58
C HIS A 162 -23.17 -0.97 -11.07
N GLU A 163 -22.25 -0.31 -10.36
CA GLU A 163 -22.23 -0.21 -8.90
C GLU A 163 -22.31 -1.58 -8.18
N ASP A 164 -21.78 -2.62 -8.82
CA ASP A 164 -21.87 -4.00 -8.34
C ASP A 164 -20.54 -4.74 -8.43
N GLU A 165 -20.51 -5.98 -7.96
CA GLU A 165 -19.36 -6.85 -8.08
C GLU A 165 -19.26 -7.45 -9.49
N LYS A 166 -18.03 -7.63 -9.97
CA LYS A 166 -17.73 -8.35 -11.21
C LYS A 166 -16.60 -9.36 -10.98
N GLU A 167 -16.55 -10.37 -11.83
CA GLU A 167 -15.63 -11.49 -11.67
C GLU A 167 -14.16 -11.05 -11.52
N MET A 168 -13.44 -11.70 -10.62
CA MET A 168 -11.98 -11.63 -10.57
C MET A 168 -11.40 -12.63 -11.56
N ASP A 169 -11.04 -12.13 -12.75
CA ASP A 169 -10.51 -12.92 -13.88
C ASP A 169 -8.97 -12.98 -13.91
N LEU A 170 -8.32 -13.07 -12.74
CA LEU A 170 -6.87 -13.23 -12.68
C LEU A 170 -6.48 -14.64 -13.16
N PRO A 171 -5.51 -14.80 -14.08
CA PRO A 171 -5.08 -16.13 -14.55
C PRO A 171 -4.65 -17.09 -13.42
N ASP A 172 -5.14 -18.33 -13.49
CA ASP A 172 -4.95 -19.35 -12.44
C ASP A 172 -3.53 -19.93 -12.33
N ASN A 173 -2.66 -19.70 -13.33
CA ASN A 173 -1.34 -20.32 -13.42
C ASN A 173 -0.22 -19.55 -12.69
N PHE A 174 -0.54 -18.46 -12.01
CA PHE A 174 0.47 -17.68 -11.29
C PHE A 174 0.93 -18.35 -10.00
N VAL A 175 2.25 -18.43 -9.84
CA VAL A 175 2.91 -19.05 -8.68
C VAL A 175 3.59 -18.04 -7.78
N SER A 176 4.00 -16.89 -8.34
CA SER A 176 4.78 -15.87 -7.64
C SER A 176 4.10 -14.50 -7.74
N VAL A 177 4.30 -13.70 -6.70
CA VAL A 177 3.96 -12.28 -6.65
C VAL A 177 5.22 -11.50 -6.32
N ILE A 178 5.64 -10.63 -7.23
CA ILE A 178 6.72 -9.67 -7.01
C ILE A 178 6.09 -8.40 -6.46
N VAL A 179 6.41 -8.06 -5.23
CA VAL A 179 5.92 -6.85 -4.55
C VAL A 179 6.99 -5.78 -4.63
N VAL A 180 6.61 -4.59 -5.10
CA VAL A 180 7.48 -3.41 -5.15
C VAL A 180 6.98 -2.35 -4.19
N CYS A 181 7.90 -1.55 -3.66
CA CYS A 181 7.55 -0.35 -2.90
C CYS A 181 8.28 0.87 -3.46
N HIS A 182 7.56 1.99 -3.51
CA HIS A 182 8.12 3.31 -3.81
C HIS A 182 8.01 4.20 -2.57
N GLU A 183 9.10 4.84 -2.20
CA GLU A 183 9.15 5.81 -1.13
C GLU A 183 8.29 7.03 -1.46
N MET A 184 7.50 7.48 -0.49
CA MET A 184 6.83 8.77 -0.60
C MET A 184 7.77 9.87 -0.11
N ASP A 185 7.64 11.07 -0.67
CA ASP A 185 8.45 12.22 -0.29
C ASP A 185 8.32 12.54 1.22
N HIS A 186 9.46 12.59 1.92
CA HIS A 186 9.48 12.82 3.36
C HIS A 186 9.01 14.21 3.74
N ASP A 187 9.51 15.23 3.05
CA ASP A 187 9.24 16.63 3.40
C ASP A 187 7.76 16.96 3.19
N LEU A 188 7.16 16.47 2.11
CA LEU A 188 5.72 16.57 1.87
C LEU A 188 4.94 15.88 2.98
N LEU A 189 5.36 14.69 3.45
CA LEU A 189 4.72 14.04 4.60
C LEU A 189 4.83 14.84 5.90
N GLU A 190 5.84 15.68 6.09
CA GLU A 190 5.93 16.55 7.28
C GLU A 190 4.85 17.64 7.29
N THR A 191 4.26 17.97 6.13
CA THR A 191 3.21 18.99 6.00
C THR A 191 1.80 18.49 6.30
N VAL A 192 1.64 17.17 6.45
CA VAL A 192 0.37 16.49 6.71
C VAL A 192 -0.37 17.03 7.97
N PRO A 193 -1.69 17.26 7.93
CA PRO A 193 -2.58 17.13 6.77
C PRO A 193 -2.56 18.41 5.91
N SER A 194 -2.50 18.25 4.59
CA SER A 194 -2.69 19.32 3.60
C SER A 194 -2.99 18.73 2.23
N ALA A 195 -3.59 19.51 1.32
CA ALA A 195 -3.68 19.12 -0.09
C ALA A 195 -2.28 18.95 -0.70
N LEU A 196 -1.32 19.81 -0.32
CA LEU A 196 0.08 19.72 -0.73
C LEU A 196 0.67 18.34 -0.42
N SER A 197 0.50 17.83 0.81
CA SER A 197 1.02 16.51 1.19
C SER A 197 0.45 15.35 0.37
N GLY A 198 -0.74 15.50 -0.21
CA GLY A 198 -1.34 14.51 -1.10
C GLY A 198 -0.56 14.29 -2.40
N THR A 199 0.35 15.22 -2.74
CA THR A 199 1.31 15.06 -3.84
C THR A 199 2.20 13.84 -3.63
N ALA A 200 2.66 13.59 -2.40
CA ALA A 200 3.55 12.47 -2.11
C ALA A 200 2.86 11.12 -2.41
N THR A 201 1.57 11.03 -2.09
CA THR A 201 0.73 9.89 -2.42
C THR A 201 0.56 9.72 -3.92
N GLY A 202 0.22 10.81 -4.64
CA GLY A 202 0.00 10.79 -6.08
C GLY A 202 1.24 10.39 -6.87
N VAL A 203 2.39 10.99 -6.56
CA VAL A 203 3.68 10.63 -7.17
C VAL A 203 3.98 9.16 -6.93
N GLY A 204 3.76 8.64 -5.71
CA GLY A 204 3.96 7.22 -5.44
C GLY A 204 3.11 6.29 -6.32
N TYR A 205 1.83 6.62 -6.56
CA TYR A 205 0.98 5.83 -7.47
C TYR A 205 1.42 5.94 -8.93
N SER A 206 1.79 7.13 -9.37
CA SER A 206 2.30 7.37 -10.72
C SER A 206 3.58 6.55 -10.98
N GLN A 207 4.44 6.43 -9.97
CA GLN A 207 5.67 5.66 -10.03
C GLN A 207 5.41 4.15 -10.00
N ASP A 208 4.46 3.69 -9.17
CA ASP A 208 3.97 2.30 -9.20
C ASP A 208 3.55 1.92 -10.63
N ALA A 209 2.73 2.73 -11.31
CA ALA A 209 2.27 2.44 -12.66
C ALA A 209 3.45 2.24 -13.65
N ILE A 210 4.43 3.15 -13.64
CA ILE A 210 5.60 3.07 -14.53
C ILE A 210 6.41 1.79 -14.26
N THR A 211 6.77 1.56 -13.00
CA THR A 211 7.63 0.44 -12.60
C THR A 211 6.96 -0.90 -12.89
N LEU A 212 5.67 -1.04 -12.56
CA LEU A 212 4.93 -2.30 -12.71
C LEU A 212 4.70 -2.64 -14.18
N LEU A 213 4.36 -1.66 -15.03
CA LEU A 213 4.21 -1.88 -16.47
C LEU A 213 5.53 -2.35 -17.10
N ALA A 214 6.64 -1.67 -16.78
CA ALA A 214 7.95 -2.04 -17.28
C ALA A 214 8.39 -3.43 -16.80
N LEU A 215 8.17 -3.74 -15.51
CA LEU A 215 8.51 -5.03 -14.93
C LEU A 215 7.68 -6.17 -15.52
N ALA A 216 6.37 -6.00 -15.66
CA ALA A 216 5.51 -6.99 -16.30
C ALA A 216 5.89 -7.18 -17.77
N GLN A 217 6.18 -6.10 -18.51
CA GLN A 217 6.65 -6.20 -19.89
C GLN A 217 7.98 -6.94 -19.99
N TYR A 218 8.91 -6.70 -19.08
CA TYR A 218 10.18 -7.42 -19.01
C TYR A 218 9.94 -8.93 -18.90
N ILE A 219 9.09 -9.36 -17.97
CA ILE A 219 8.76 -10.76 -17.76
C ILE A 219 8.07 -11.37 -18.99
N LYS A 220 7.12 -10.64 -19.62
CA LYS A 220 6.50 -11.04 -20.89
C LYS A 220 7.54 -11.22 -22.01
N ASN A 221 8.54 -10.35 -22.08
CA ASN A 221 9.63 -10.47 -23.06
C ASN A 221 10.54 -11.68 -22.81
N LEU A 222 10.54 -12.26 -21.59
CA LEU A 222 11.20 -13.52 -21.29
C LEU A 222 10.34 -14.76 -21.65
N GLY A 223 9.12 -14.55 -22.17
CA GLY A 223 8.18 -15.59 -22.55
C GLY A 223 7.26 -16.09 -21.42
N TYR A 224 7.25 -15.39 -20.28
CA TYR A 224 6.43 -15.73 -19.12
C TYR A 224 5.20 -14.83 -19.01
N ASN A 225 4.16 -15.30 -18.33
CA ASN A 225 2.97 -14.50 -18.09
C ASN A 225 3.19 -13.54 -16.92
N ALA A 226 2.71 -12.31 -17.05
CA ALA A 226 2.77 -11.32 -15.98
C ALA A 226 1.57 -10.36 -16.02
N VAL A 227 0.98 -10.12 -14.85
CA VAL A 227 -0.10 -9.14 -14.64
C VAL A 227 0.37 -8.10 -13.63
N ALA A 228 0.45 -6.84 -14.06
CA ALA A 228 0.76 -5.72 -13.20
C ALA A 228 -0.49 -5.22 -12.49
N SER A 229 -0.39 -5.03 -11.18
CA SER A 229 -1.50 -4.63 -10.32
C SER A 229 -1.01 -3.63 -9.26
N MET A 230 -1.81 -2.61 -8.99
CA MET A 230 -1.50 -1.58 -7.99
C MET A 230 -2.36 -1.81 -6.74
N ASN A 231 -3.45 -1.07 -6.56
CA ASN A 231 -4.39 -1.25 -5.45
C ASN A 231 -5.52 -2.24 -5.75
N ASP A 232 -5.68 -2.62 -7.00
CA ASP A 232 -6.63 -3.63 -7.47
C ASP A 232 -6.16 -5.07 -7.12
N THR A 233 -6.94 -6.06 -7.58
CA THR A 233 -6.64 -7.50 -7.59
C THR A 233 -6.48 -8.20 -6.23
N ALA A 234 -5.63 -7.71 -5.32
CA ALA A 234 -5.37 -8.35 -4.04
C ALA A 234 -4.94 -7.36 -2.95
N LEU A 235 -5.09 -7.76 -1.69
CA LEU A 235 -4.63 -7.01 -0.53
C LEU A 235 -3.10 -6.90 -0.51
N SER A 236 -2.57 -5.68 -0.69
CA SER A 236 -1.13 -5.46 -0.83
C SER A 236 -0.33 -5.67 0.47
N ILE A 237 -0.89 -5.34 1.63
CA ILE A 237 -0.20 -5.45 2.94
C ILE A 237 0.22 -6.89 3.28
N PRO A 238 -0.68 -7.90 3.26
CA PRO A 238 -0.27 -9.27 3.59
C PRO A 238 0.77 -9.82 2.61
N LEU A 239 0.66 -9.49 1.31
CA LEU A 239 1.63 -9.89 0.30
C LEU A 239 3.01 -9.26 0.56
N ALA A 240 3.07 -7.98 0.93
CA ALA A 240 4.33 -7.30 1.24
C ALA A 240 5.02 -7.86 2.50
N ILE A 241 4.24 -8.23 3.53
CA ILE A 241 4.78 -8.89 4.73
C ILE A 241 5.34 -10.26 4.37
N LYS A 242 4.60 -11.07 3.59
CA LYS A 242 5.06 -12.39 3.13
C LYS A 242 6.30 -12.29 2.24
N ALA A 243 6.39 -11.25 1.44
CA ALA A 243 7.56 -10.92 0.62
C ALA A 243 8.76 -10.38 1.43
N GLY A 244 8.69 -10.35 2.77
CA GLY A 244 9.82 -9.97 3.61
C GLY A 244 10.17 -8.49 3.61
N LEU A 245 9.22 -7.63 3.21
CA LEU A 245 9.45 -6.19 3.10
C LEU A 245 9.28 -5.47 4.44
N GLY A 246 8.42 -5.96 5.33
CA GLY A 246 8.18 -5.29 6.60
C GLY A 246 7.19 -6.01 7.52
N GLU A 247 6.75 -5.29 8.55
CA GLU A 247 5.79 -5.78 9.56
C GLU A 247 4.52 -4.90 9.61
N TYR A 248 3.44 -5.45 10.16
CA TYR A 248 2.16 -4.76 10.33
C TYR A 248 2.20 -3.76 11.49
N GLY A 249 1.95 -2.48 11.21
CA GLY A 249 1.82 -1.43 12.24
C GLY A 249 0.40 -1.28 12.79
N ARG A 250 0.27 -0.70 14.00
CA ARG A 250 -1.03 -0.37 14.62
C ARG A 250 -1.98 0.43 13.73
N HIS A 251 -1.44 1.30 12.87
CA HIS A 251 -2.23 2.09 11.91
C HIS A 251 -2.72 1.28 10.70
N GLY A 252 -2.47 -0.02 10.65
CA GLY A 252 -2.95 -0.91 9.61
C GLY A 252 -2.14 -0.94 8.33
N LEU A 253 -0.92 -0.37 8.33
CA LEU A 253 -0.05 -0.30 7.15
C LEU A 253 1.27 -1.02 7.42
N LEU A 254 2.00 -1.31 6.34
CA LEU A 254 3.33 -1.89 6.36
C LEU A 254 4.32 -0.89 6.96
N ILE A 255 5.22 -1.35 7.82
CA ILE A 255 6.39 -0.60 8.25
C ILE A 255 7.62 -1.39 7.79
N THR A 256 8.50 -0.72 7.04
CA THR A 256 9.75 -1.31 6.56
C THR A 256 10.94 -0.78 7.36
N PRO A 257 12.03 -1.56 7.49
CA PRO A 257 13.27 -1.09 8.11
C PRO A 257 13.93 0.09 7.40
N GLU A 258 13.71 0.24 6.09
CA GLU A 258 14.35 1.25 5.25
C GLU A 258 13.53 2.54 5.18
N LEU A 259 12.22 2.45 4.93
CA LEU A 259 11.35 3.59 4.60
C LEU A 259 10.31 3.88 5.69
N GLY A 260 10.25 3.05 6.72
CA GLY A 260 9.15 3.10 7.68
C GLY A 260 7.80 2.83 6.99
N PRO A 261 6.72 3.52 7.37
CA PRO A 261 5.43 3.43 6.70
C PRO A 261 5.27 4.37 5.48
N ARG A 262 6.33 5.08 5.09
CA ARG A 262 6.28 6.12 4.04
C ARG A 262 6.51 5.53 2.65
N LEU A 263 5.59 4.67 2.22
CA LEU A 263 5.69 4.02 0.91
C LEU A 263 4.34 3.71 0.28
N ARG A 264 4.37 3.47 -1.03
CA ARG A 264 3.30 2.83 -1.80
C ARG A 264 3.69 1.40 -2.16
N ILE A 265 2.70 0.57 -2.48
CA ILE A 265 2.91 -0.86 -2.74
C ILE A 265 2.23 -1.23 -4.06
N GLY A 266 3.03 -1.70 -5.00
CA GLY A 266 2.61 -2.33 -6.23
C GLY A 266 2.94 -3.82 -6.26
N LYS A 267 2.35 -4.56 -7.19
CA LYS A 267 2.57 -6.01 -7.31
C LYS A 267 2.48 -6.51 -8.76
N VAL A 268 3.28 -7.50 -9.10
CA VAL A 268 3.22 -8.24 -10.37
C VAL A 268 2.99 -9.72 -10.06
N PHE A 269 1.89 -10.27 -10.57
CA PHE A 269 1.61 -11.71 -10.52
C PHE A 269 2.26 -12.37 -11.73
N THR A 270 2.90 -13.53 -11.55
CA THR A 270 3.62 -14.20 -12.64
C THR A 270 3.76 -15.70 -12.45
N ASP A 271 3.90 -16.42 -13.57
CA ASP A 271 4.28 -17.83 -13.63
C ASP A 271 5.81 -18.04 -13.75
N LEU A 272 6.59 -16.94 -13.80
CA LEU A 272 8.05 -16.98 -13.79
C LEU A 272 8.54 -17.73 -12.53
N PRO A 273 9.38 -18.78 -12.69
CA PRO A 273 9.94 -19.51 -11.56
C PRO A 273 10.89 -18.61 -10.76
N LEU A 274 10.51 -18.30 -9.52
CA LEU A 274 11.26 -17.42 -8.63
C LEU A 274 11.39 -18.06 -7.25
N ALA A 275 12.56 -17.89 -6.64
CA ALA A 275 12.72 -18.11 -5.22
C ALA A 275 12.02 -16.99 -4.45
N HIS A 276 11.36 -17.34 -3.35
CA HIS A 276 10.60 -16.40 -2.54
C HIS A 276 11.40 -15.92 -1.33
N ASP A 277 11.22 -14.66 -0.99
CA ASP A 277 11.73 -14.08 0.24
C ASP A 277 10.96 -14.60 1.45
N ARG A 278 11.53 -14.41 2.64
CA ARG A 278 10.88 -14.76 3.91
C ARG A 278 10.51 -13.50 4.71
N PRO A 279 9.39 -13.53 5.46
CA PRO A 279 9.04 -12.50 6.42
C PRO A 279 10.19 -12.12 7.34
N LYS A 280 10.30 -10.82 7.63
CA LYS A 280 11.31 -10.27 8.56
C LYS A 280 10.61 -9.73 9.80
N ARG A 281 11.12 -10.07 10.97
CA ARG A 281 10.69 -9.50 12.24
C ARG A 281 11.75 -8.57 12.81
N PHE A 282 11.38 -7.34 13.10
CA PHE A 282 12.25 -6.32 13.68
C PHE A 282 11.57 -5.53 14.81
N GLY A 283 10.48 -6.06 15.36
CA GLY A 283 9.89 -5.64 16.64
C GLY A 283 8.81 -4.56 16.52
N VAL A 284 8.18 -4.40 15.35
CA VAL A 284 7.13 -3.40 15.14
C VAL A 284 5.92 -3.65 16.04
N LYS A 285 5.52 -4.91 16.22
CA LYS A 285 4.37 -5.27 17.06
C LYS A 285 4.60 -4.83 18.50
N GLU A 286 5.73 -5.21 19.08
CA GLU A 286 6.11 -4.91 20.46
C GLU A 286 6.30 -3.40 20.67
N PHE A 287 6.78 -2.68 19.65
CA PHE A 287 6.83 -1.22 19.70
C PHE A 287 5.41 -0.62 19.65
N CYS A 288 4.53 -1.13 18.80
CA CYS A 288 3.14 -0.70 18.70
C CYS A 288 2.31 -0.99 19.96
N GLU A 289 2.65 -2.02 20.75
CA GLU A 289 1.98 -2.31 22.02
C GLU A 289 2.14 -1.15 23.02
N ILE A 290 3.30 -0.48 23.04
CA ILE A 290 3.56 0.68 23.92
C ILE A 290 3.33 2.04 23.24
N CYS A 291 3.44 2.10 21.90
CA CYS A 291 3.32 3.32 21.13
C CYS A 291 1.89 3.48 20.60
N ARG A 292 1.25 4.62 20.91
CA ARG A 292 -0.10 4.95 20.46
C ARG A 292 -0.16 6.21 19.60
N ARG A 293 0.98 6.71 19.12
CA ARG A 293 1.08 8.01 18.42
C ARG A 293 0.11 8.15 17.23
N CYS A 294 -0.09 7.09 16.45
CA CYS A 294 -1.04 7.12 15.33
C CYS A 294 -2.50 7.20 15.82
N SER A 295 -2.86 6.47 16.88
CA SER A 295 -4.19 6.56 17.54
C SER A 295 -4.42 7.92 18.20
N ASP A 296 -3.40 8.44 18.89
CA ASP A 296 -3.42 9.76 19.52
C ASP A 296 -3.59 10.87 18.46
N GLY A 297 -2.84 10.78 17.36
CA GLY A 297 -2.85 11.76 16.28
C GLY A 297 -4.06 11.67 15.34
N CYS A 298 -4.74 10.52 15.26
CA CYS A 298 -5.91 10.35 14.40
C CYS A 298 -7.08 11.24 14.87
N PRO A 299 -7.56 12.21 14.06
CA PRO A 299 -8.62 13.14 14.47
C PRO A 299 -9.96 12.44 14.74
N THR A 300 -10.30 11.43 13.94
CA THR A 300 -11.58 10.70 14.03
C THR A 300 -11.51 9.46 14.92
N LYS A 301 -10.35 9.18 15.53
CA LYS A 301 -10.13 7.99 16.37
C LYS A 301 -10.48 6.67 15.66
N ALA A 302 -10.18 6.62 14.36
CA ALA A 302 -10.34 5.44 13.53
C ALA A 302 -9.36 4.31 13.89
N ILE A 303 -8.20 4.64 14.47
CA ILE A 303 -7.15 3.68 14.83
C ILE A 303 -7.33 3.27 16.30
N PRO A 304 -7.35 1.95 16.61
CA PRO A 304 -7.64 1.46 17.95
C PRO A 304 -6.53 1.78 18.96
N PHE A 305 -6.93 1.96 20.22
CA PHE A 305 -6.03 2.10 21.38
C PHE A 305 -5.70 0.76 22.03
N ASP A 306 -6.56 -0.24 21.80
CA ASP A 306 -6.53 -1.55 22.44
C ASP A 306 -5.49 -2.48 21.77
N ASP A 307 -5.35 -3.68 22.32
CA ASP A 307 -4.54 -4.75 21.74
C ASP A 307 -5.19 -5.34 20.49
N PRO A 308 -4.41 -6.07 19.65
CA PRO A 308 -4.95 -6.78 18.49
C PRO A 308 -6.12 -7.69 18.88
N SER A 309 -7.22 -7.58 18.15
CA SER A 309 -8.44 -8.36 18.35
C SER A 309 -9.04 -8.73 17.00
N GLU A 310 -10.10 -9.53 17.00
CA GLU A 310 -10.87 -9.88 15.80
C GLU A 310 -11.98 -8.86 15.50
N ARG A 311 -11.87 -7.64 16.05
CA ARG A 311 -12.89 -6.60 15.90
C ARG A 311 -13.03 -6.19 14.43
N ILE A 312 -14.29 -6.18 13.97
CA ILE A 312 -14.75 -5.70 12.67
C ILE A 312 -15.68 -4.51 12.95
N TYR A 313 -15.42 -3.35 12.32
CA TYR A 313 -16.25 -2.16 12.51
C TYR A 313 -17.37 -2.09 11.48
N ASN A 314 -17.09 -2.50 10.24
CA ASN A 314 -18.00 -2.46 9.10
C ASN A 314 -17.55 -3.45 8.02
N SER A 315 -18.29 -3.52 6.91
CA SER A 315 -18.00 -4.42 5.79
C SER A 315 -16.68 -4.10 5.08
N SER A 316 -16.09 -2.92 5.28
CA SER A 316 -14.76 -2.55 4.75
C SER A 316 -13.59 -3.13 5.57
N ASN A 317 -13.87 -4.03 6.52
CA ASN A 317 -12.86 -4.74 7.28
C ASN A 317 -12.88 -6.23 6.97
N ILE A 318 -11.72 -6.78 6.59
CA ILE A 318 -11.52 -8.23 6.45
C ILE A 318 -11.73 -8.96 7.77
N SER A 319 -12.47 -10.09 7.72
CA SER A 319 -12.82 -10.91 8.88
C SER A 319 -11.79 -12.00 9.18
N GLY A 320 -11.84 -12.54 10.40
CA GLY A 320 -11.08 -13.72 10.82
C GLY A 320 -9.56 -13.52 10.89
N ILE A 321 -9.13 -12.30 11.24
CA ILE A 321 -7.73 -11.99 11.53
C ILE A 321 -7.67 -11.21 12.84
N ARG A 322 -6.87 -11.69 13.79
CA ARG A 322 -6.57 -10.91 15.00
C ARG A 322 -5.51 -9.86 14.71
N LYS A 323 -5.90 -8.59 14.61
CA LYS A 323 -5.02 -7.45 14.27
C LYS A 323 -5.51 -6.13 14.85
N TRP A 324 -4.75 -5.05 14.67
CA TRP A 324 -5.27 -3.69 14.87
C TRP A 324 -6.11 -3.29 13.66
N THR A 325 -7.41 -3.53 13.71
CA THR A 325 -8.34 -3.11 12.65
C THR A 325 -8.61 -1.61 12.75
N VAL A 326 -8.46 -0.89 11.64
CA VAL A 326 -8.83 0.53 11.50
C VAL A 326 -10.30 0.62 11.07
N ASP A 327 -11.05 1.50 11.71
CA ASP A 327 -12.42 1.83 11.33
C ASP A 327 -12.39 2.65 10.01
N ALA A 328 -12.66 1.98 8.89
CA ALA A 328 -12.47 2.54 7.56
C ALA A 328 -13.39 3.74 7.29
N GLU A 329 -14.65 3.67 7.73
CA GLU A 329 -15.62 4.76 7.58
C GLU A 329 -15.17 6.02 8.32
N LYS A 330 -14.72 5.89 9.58
CA LYS A 330 -14.17 7.04 10.32
C LYS A 330 -12.87 7.58 9.71
N CYS A 331 -12.05 6.72 9.13
CA CYS A 331 -10.84 7.17 8.43
C CYS A 331 -11.22 8.01 7.21
N PHE A 332 -12.11 7.48 6.36
CA PHE A 332 -12.52 8.12 5.12
C PHE A 332 -13.35 9.39 5.33
N ASP A 333 -14.19 9.46 6.38
CA ASP A 333 -14.93 10.67 6.76
C ASP A 333 -14.00 11.90 6.93
N PHE A 334 -12.80 11.70 7.48
CA PHE A 334 -11.84 12.80 7.59
C PHE A 334 -11.32 13.26 6.22
N TRP A 335 -11.09 12.33 5.29
CA TRP A 335 -10.60 12.62 3.93
C TRP A 335 -11.62 13.46 3.17
N VAL A 336 -12.88 13.04 3.25
CA VAL A 336 -14.04 13.73 2.66
C VAL A 336 -14.17 15.15 3.20
N LYS A 337 -14.06 15.34 4.52
CA LYS A 337 -14.15 16.67 5.15
C LYS A 337 -13.02 17.62 4.75
N GLN A 338 -11.83 17.11 4.47
CA GLN A 338 -10.69 17.93 4.05
C GLN A 338 -10.50 18.00 2.53
N VAL A 339 -11.26 17.21 1.75
CA VAL A 339 -11.21 17.16 0.28
C VAL A 339 -9.82 16.73 -0.23
N THR A 340 -9.14 15.87 0.54
CA THR A 340 -7.83 15.29 0.21
C THR A 340 -7.52 14.12 1.14
N ASP A 341 -6.50 13.34 0.83
CA ASP A 341 -5.96 12.28 1.68
C ASP A 341 -5.35 12.79 3.00
N CYS A 342 -5.33 11.93 4.03
CA CYS A 342 -4.96 12.31 5.40
C CYS A 342 -3.50 12.05 5.74
N SER A 343 -3.12 10.78 5.92
CA SER A 343 -1.76 10.34 6.23
C SER A 343 -1.17 10.83 7.57
N ILE A 344 -1.96 11.38 8.51
CA ILE A 344 -1.45 11.84 9.83
C ILE A 344 -0.76 10.70 10.58
N CYS A 345 -1.32 9.48 10.48
CA CYS A 345 -0.74 8.29 11.10
C CYS A 345 0.68 7.96 10.61
N LEU A 346 1.02 8.30 9.36
CA LEU A 346 2.37 8.14 8.82
C LEU A 346 3.30 9.21 9.40
N ARG A 347 2.91 10.48 9.32
CA ARG A 347 3.73 11.61 9.82
C ARG A 347 4.14 11.43 11.28
N VAL A 348 3.19 11.03 12.13
CA VAL A 348 3.46 10.90 13.58
C VAL A 348 4.16 9.59 13.97
N CYS A 349 4.24 8.60 13.07
CA CYS A 349 4.86 7.32 13.37
C CYS A 349 6.37 7.50 13.69
N PRO A 350 6.89 6.93 14.79
CA PRO A 350 8.34 6.98 15.10
C PRO A 350 9.24 6.31 14.07
N TYR A 351 8.69 5.41 13.25
CA TYR A 351 9.38 4.81 12.10
C TYR A 351 9.40 5.73 10.87
N ASN A 352 8.75 6.89 10.89
CA ASN A 352 8.82 7.86 9.79
C ASN A 352 9.79 9.00 10.14
N ARG A 353 11.10 8.79 9.96
CA ARG A 353 12.13 9.81 10.25
C ARG A 353 13.10 9.93 9.09
N ASP A 354 13.53 11.16 8.83
CA ASP A 354 14.60 11.45 7.88
C ASP A 354 15.94 11.50 8.61
N TYR A 355 16.60 10.35 8.64
CA TYR A 355 17.99 10.22 9.05
C TYR A 355 18.76 9.49 7.94
N PRO A 356 20.09 9.66 7.87
CA PRO A 356 20.91 8.80 7.02
C PRO A 356 20.56 7.34 7.24
N SER A 357 20.48 6.56 6.16
CA SER A 357 19.91 5.20 6.17
C SER A 357 20.48 4.30 7.28
N TRP A 358 21.78 4.41 7.58
CA TRP A 358 22.42 3.63 8.64
C TRP A 358 21.96 4.03 10.06
N VAL A 359 21.70 5.31 10.32
CA VAL A 359 21.17 5.81 11.59
C VAL A 359 19.72 5.39 11.76
N ASN A 360 18.92 5.53 10.69
CA ASN A 360 17.53 5.08 10.66
C ASN A 360 17.43 3.59 10.99
N ARG A 361 18.24 2.75 10.33
CA ARG A 361 18.30 1.30 10.59
C ARG A 361 18.68 0.99 12.04
N LEU A 362 19.69 1.68 12.59
CA LEU A 362 20.07 1.49 14.00
C LEU A 362 18.92 1.89 14.93
N ARG A 363 18.32 3.07 14.72
CA ARG A 363 17.19 3.56 15.49
C ARG A 363 16.03 2.56 15.49
N PHE A 364 15.68 2.03 14.32
CA PHE A 364 14.55 1.11 14.16
C PHE A 364 14.84 -0.23 14.84
N ARG A 365 16.08 -0.72 14.74
CA ARG A 365 16.54 -1.88 15.51
C ARG A 365 16.45 -1.66 17.01
N LEU A 366 16.82 -0.47 17.50
CA LEU A 366 16.69 -0.14 18.92
C LEU A 366 15.23 -0.04 19.35
N MET A 367 14.34 0.51 18.51
CA MET A 367 12.89 0.54 18.75
C MET A 367 12.27 -0.86 18.81
N GLY A 368 12.78 -1.83 18.07
CA GLY A 368 12.34 -3.23 18.18
C GLY A 368 12.85 -3.97 19.44
N SER A 369 13.91 -3.45 20.07
CA SER A 369 14.60 -4.10 21.18
C SER A 369 13.98 -3.77 22.55
N PHE A 370 14.62 -4.24 23.62
CA PHE A 370 14.26 -3.87 25.01
C PHE A 370 14.39 -2.35 25.28
N LEU A 371 15.10 -1.59 24.43
CA LEU A 371 15.24 -0.13 24.55
C LEU A 371 14.04 0.66 23.99
N ARG A 372 12.99 -0.01 23.49
CA ARG A 372 11.81 0.61 22.86
C ARG A 372 11.20 1.78 23.64
N SER A 373 11.06 1.65 24.96
CA SER A 373 10.47 2.70 25.81
C SER A 373 11.36 3.94 25.87
N PHE A 374 12.68 3.74 25.98
CA PHE A 374 13.65 4.84 25.94
C PHE A 374 13.66 5.52 24.57
N MET A 375 13.64 4.73 23.48
CA MET A 375 13.61 5.28 22.13
C MET A 375 12.33 6.07 21.83
N LEU A 376 11.17 5.61 22.33
CA LEU A 376 9.92 6.35 22.24
C LEU A 376 9.96 7.65 23.05
N TRP A 377 10.49 7.61 24.27
CA TRP A 377 10.71 8.82 25.07
C TRP A 377 11.63 9.82 24.35
N LEU A 378 12.75 9.35 23.78
CA LEU A 378 13.69 10.17 23.04
C LEU A 378 13.03 10.79 21.79
N ASP A 379 12.26 10.00 21.02
CA ASP A 379 11.50 10.47 19.87
C ASP A 379 10.53 11.60 20.23
N ASN A 380 9.84 11.46 21.36
CA ASN A 380 8.92 12.48 21.86
C ASN A 380 9.66 13.75 22.31
N THR A 381 10.76 13.61 23.05
CA THR A 381 11.58 14.75 23.52
C THR A 381 12.18 15.54 22.35
N LEU A 382 12.61 14.86 21.28
CA LEU A 382 13.12 15.50 20.07
C LEU A 382 11.99 16.11 19.20
N GLY A 383 10.73 15.93 19.58
CA GLY A 383 9.59 16.44 18.83
C GLY A 383 9.39 15.75 17.48
N GLY A 384 9.77 14.47 17.37
CA GLY A 384 9.56 13.69 16.16
C GLY A 384 8.10 13.74 15.72
N GLY A 385 7.82 13.85 14.42
CA GLY A 385 6.45 13.91 13.90
C GLY A 385 5.69 15.18 14.24
N LYS A 386 6.35 16.29 14.58
CA LYS A 386 5.75 17.64 14.57
C LYS A 386 5.39 18.04 13.13
N ARG A 387 4.29 18.77 12.96
CA ARG A 387 3.84 19.22 11.64
C ARG A 387 4.67 20.42 11.22
N LYS A 388 5.17 20.40 9.98
CA LYS A 388 5.70 21.58 9.31
C LYS A 388 4.60 22.23 8.47
N THR A 389 4.71 23.52 8.22
CA THR A 389 3.70 24.22 7.39
C THR A 389 3.92 23.89 5.91
N PRO A 390 2.88 23.83 5.09
CA PRO A 390 2.99 23.81 3.63
C PRO A 390 3.90 24.93 3.10
N ARG A 391 3.80 26.14 3.66
CA ARG A 391 4.73 27.24 3.34
C ARG A 391 6.21 26.88 3.54
N TRP A 392 6.55 26.16 4.61
CA TRP A 392 7.94 25.74 4.84
C TRP A 392 8.47 24.89 3.70
N TRP A 393 7.65 24.00 3.12
CA TRP A 393 8.06 23.17 1.98
C TRP A 393 8.31 24.02 0.74
N TRP A 394 7.40 24.95 0.43
CA TRP A 394 7.54 25.86 -0.72
C TRP A 394 8.72 26.82 -0.62
N GLU A 395 9.10 27.23 0.59
CA GLU A 395 10.22 28.16 0.85
C GLU A 395 11.56 27.46 1.04
N LYS A 396 11.55 26.13 1.23
CA LYS A 396 12.77 25.33 1.36
C LYS A 396 13.58 25.47 0.06
N LYS A 397 14.85 25.85 0.20
CA LYS A 397 15.82 25.85 -0.90
C LYS A 397 16.60 24.54 -0.87
N ASP A 398 16.89 24.01 -2.04
CA ASP A 398 17.72 22.81 -2.24
C ASP A 398 19.14 22.98 -1.67
#